data_AF-A0A125W8Y1-F1
#
_entry.id   AF-A0A125W8Y1-F1
#
_cell.length_a   1.000
_cell.length_b   1.000
_cell.length_c   1.000
_cell.angle_alpha   90.00
_cell.angle_beta   90.00
_cell.angle_gamma   90.00
#
_symmetry.space_group_name_H-M   'P 1'
#
loop_
_entity.id
_entity.type
_entity.pdbx_description
1 polymer ?
#
loop_
_entity_poly.entity_id
_entity_poly.type
_entity_poly.pdbx_seq_one_letter_code
_entity_poly.pdbx_strand_id
1 'polypeptide(L)'
;MKTFYQGVSYLYTIMPALKKIYKDEPEKLKETASANLEFYNTNPQMLPFITSMQLAMYDNDQSVSDTRSIKMALMGPLSGIGDSIA
;
A
#
# COMPACT_ATOMS: atom_id res chain seq x y z
N MET A 1 -8.83 -20.41 -3.81
CA MET A 1 -9.10 -18.96 -3.80
C MET A 1 -8.22 -18.34 -2.72
N LYS A 2 -7.28 -17.45 -3.06
CA LYS A 2 -6.48 -16.74 -2.05
C LYS A 2 -7.32 -15.56 -1.55
N THR A 3 -7.51 -15.45 -0.25
CA THR A 3 -8.24 -14.33 0.37
C THR A 3 -7.23 -13.26 0.79
N PHE A 4 -7.36 -12.04 0.27
CA PHE A 4 -6.55 -10.90 0.65
C PHE A 4 -7.37 -10.00 1.58
N TYR A 5 -7.32 -10.27 2.88
CA TYR A 5 -7.96 -9.42 3.89
C TYR A 5 -7.43 -7.97 3.73
N GLN A 6 -8.36 -7.01 3.60
CA GLN A 6 -8.18 -5.58 3.26
C GLN A 6 -7.27 -5.22 2.05
N GLY A 7 -6.62 -6.17 1.39
CA GLY A 7 -5.69 -5.91 0.28
C GLY A 7 -6.35 -5.33 -0.97
N VAL A 8 -7.57 -5.79 -1.29
CA VAL A 8 -8.32 -5.29 -2.46
C VAL A 8 -8.69 -3.82 -2.27
N SER A 9 -9.23 -3.46 -1.10
CA SER A 9 -9.58 -2.08 -0.77
C SER A 9 -8.33 -1.19 -0.71
N TYR A 10 -7.22 -1.71 -0.17
CA TYR A 10 -5.94 -1.00 -0.14
C TYR A 10 -5.47 -0.63 -1.55
N LEU A 11 -5.42 -1.60 -2.47
CA LEU A 11 -5.04 -1.35 -3.85
C LEU A 11 -5.99 -0.35 -4.52
N TYR A 12 -7.30 -0.49 -4.29
CA TYR A 12 -8.29 0.42 -4.84
C TYR A 12 -8.04 1.87 -4.42
N THR A 13 -7.67 2.11 -3.15
CA THR A 13 -7.34 3.45 -2.63
C THR A 13 -6.15 4.08 -3.34
N ILE A 14 -5.08 3.32 -3.61
CA ILE A 14 -3.84 3.87 -4.20
C ILE A 14 -3.81 3.84 -5.74
N MET A 15 -4.67 3.06 -6.38
CA MET A 15 -4.70 2.84 -7.84
C MET A 15 -4.75 4.15 -8.66
N PRO A 16 -5.54 5.18 -8.33
CA PRO A 16 -5.57 6.43 -9.11
C PRO A 16 -4.22 7.16 -9.12
N ALA A 17 -3.46 7.09 -8.02
CA ALA A 17 -2.14 7.69 -7.92
C ALA A 17 -1.10 6.85 -8.65
N LEU A 18 -1.12 5.51 -8.49
CA LEU A 18 -0.24 4.61 -9.24
C LEU A 18 -0.37 4.79 -10.76
N LYS A 19 -1.60 4.98 -11.27
CA LYS A 19 -1.84 5.27 -12.70
C LYS A 19 -1.23 6.58 -13.18
N LYS A 20 -1.02 7.55 -12.28
CA LYS A 20 -0.35 8.81 -12.61
C LYS A 20 1.17 8.66 -12.57
N ILE A 21 1.70 8.00 -11.54
CA ILE A 21 3.13 7.75 -11.36
C ILE A 21 3.67 6.94 -12.55
N TYR A 22 3.00 5.83 -12.89
CA TYR A 22 3.42 4.89 -13.94
C TYR A 22 2.65 5.05 -15.24
N LYS A 23 2.24 6.28 -15.59
CA LYS A 23 1.41 6.57 -16.77
C LYS A 23 1.97 5.94 -18.06
N ASP A 24 3.28 6.00 -18.22
CA ASP A 24 3.99 5.54 -19.41
C ASP A 24 4.76 4.21 -19.17
N GLU A 25 4.56 3.57 -18.01
CA GLU A 25 5.25 2.34 -17.59
C GLU A 25 4.24 1.23 -17.21
N PRO A 26 3.47 0.67 -18.16
CA PRO A 26 2.36 -0.24 -17.87
C PRO A 26 2.77 -1.54 -17.16
N GLU A 27 3.98 -2.06 -17.44
CA GLU A 27 4.49 -3.25 -16.76
C GLU A 27 4.84 -2.95 -15.29
N LYS A 28 5.45 -1.79 -15.01
CA LYS A 28 5.76 -1.34 -13.64
C LYS A 28 4.49 -1.06 -12.84
N LEU A 29 3.45 -0.51 -13.49
CA LEU A 29 2.12 -0.37 -12.90
C LEU A 29 1.54 -1.73 -12.52
N LYS A 30 1.59 -2.72 -13.42
CA LYS A 30 1.05 -4.07 -13.18
C LYS A 30 1.80 -4.78 -12.05
N GLU A 31 3.13 -4.68 -12.04
CA GLU A 31 3.97 -5.22 -10.98
C GLU A 31 3.63 -4.58 -9.63
N THR A 32 3.62 -3.24 -9.57
CA THR A 32 3.34 -2.50 -8.33
C THR A 32 1.93 -2.75 -7.82
N ALA A 33 0.93 -2.80 -8.70
CA ALA A 33 -0.44 -3.12 -8.34
C ALA A 33 -0.56 -4.55 -7.76
N SER A 34 0.11 -5.51 -8.41
CA SER A 34 0.12 -6.91 -7.96
C SER A 34 0.81 -7.06 -6.61
N ALA A 35 1.90 -6.33 -6.36
CA ALA A 35 2.60 -6.33 -5.08
C ALA A 35 1.78 -5.73 -3.93
N ASN A 36 0.89 -4.77 -4.24
CA ASN A 36 -0.01 -4.18 -3.24
C ASN A 36 -1.29 -4.98 -3.01
N LEU A 37 -1.60 -5.94 -3.88
CA LEU A 37 -2.71 -6.90 -3.73
C LEU A 37 -2.30 -8.08 -2.85
N GLU A 38 -2.08 -7.80 -1.57
CA GLU A 38 -1.64 -8.79 -0.58
C GLU A 38 -2.44 -8.67 0.71
N PHE A 39 -2.25 -9.61 1.64
CA PHE A 39 -2.83 -9.50 2.97
C PHE A 39 -2.37 -8.20 3.63
N TYR A 40 -3.33 -7.47 4.20
CA TYR A 40 -3.06 -6.25 4.93
C TYR A 40 -4.12 -6.09 6.04
N ASN A 41 -3.70 -5.65 7.21
CA ASN A 41 -4.62 -5.40 8.32
C ASN A 41 -4.17 -4.18 9.12
N THR A 42 -4.91 -3.09 9.03
CA THR A 42 -4.67 -1.90 9.85
C THR A 42 -6.00 -1.24 10.24
N ASN A 43 -5.94 -0.42 11.27
CA ASN A 43 -7.04 0.49 11.60
C ASN A 43 -7.26 1.53 10.47
N PRO A 44 -8.51 1.78 10.02
CA PRO A 44 -8.81 2.74 8.96
C PRO A 44 -8.26 4.16 9.19
N GLN A 45 -8.16 4.63 10.44
CA GLN A 45 -7.62 5.95 10.75
C GLN A 45 -6.13 6.07 10.35
N MET A 46 -5.39 4.96 10.36
CA MET A 46 -3.96 4.94 10.02
C MET A 46 -3.69 4.68 8.54
N LEU A 47 -4.71 4.29 7.78
CA LEU A 47 -4.61 4.00 6.35
C LEU A 47 -4.07 5.18 5.53
N PRO A 48 -4.51 6.45 5.73
CA PRO A 48 -4.00 7.58 4.97
C PRO A 48 -2.49 7.80 5.15
N PHE A 49 -1.95 7.55 6.36
CA PHE A 49 -0.53 7.69 6.62
C PHE A 49 0.30 6.68 5.83
N ILE A 50 -0.07 5.39 5.91
CA ILE A 50 0.67 4.31 5.26
C ILE A 50 0.61 4.43 3.73
N THR A 51 -0.58 4.72 3.20
CA THR A 51 -0.78 4.91 1.75
C THR A 51 -0.05 6.13 1.21
N SER A 52 -0.07 7.26 1.91
CA SER A 52 0.65 8.47 1.49
C SER A 52 2.16 8.24 1.44
N MET A 53 2.71 7.55 2.44
CA MET A 53 4.13 7.24 2.47
C MET A 53 4.52 6.27 1.36
N GLN A 54 3.74 5.21 1.12
CA GLN A 54 4.01 4.31 -0.01
C GLN A 54 3.95 5.03 -1.36
N LEU A 55 2.96 5.89 -1.57
CA LEU A 55 2.85 6.65 -2.81
C LEU A 55 4.05 7.59 -3.01
N ALA A 56 4.52 8.25 -1.96
CA ALA A 56 5.73 9.06 -2.01
C ALA A 56 6.98 8.21 -2.35
N MET A 57 7.09 6.99 -1.81
CA MET A 57 8.18 6.06 -2.16
C MET A 57 8.14 5.67 -3.64
N TYR A 58 6.96 5.32 -4.16
CA TYR A 58 6.80 4.98 -5.58
C TYR A 58 7.10 6.16 -6.51
N ASP A 59 6.68 7.37 -6.14
CA ASP A 59 6.95 8.60 -6.91
C ASP A 59 8.44 9.00 -6.89
N ASN A 60 9.23 8.42 -5.97
CA ASN A 60 10.69 8.59 -5.87
C ASN A 60 11.46 7.34 -6.33
N ASP A 61 10.85 6.52 -7.20
CA ASP A 61 11.46 5.33 -7.80
C ASP A 61 12.05 4.31 -6.81
N GLN A 62 11.52 4.27 -5.58
CA GLN A 62 11.90 3.22 -4.63
C GLN A 62 11.43 1.86 -5.13
N SER A 63 12.21 0.82 -4.81
CA SER A 63 11.89 -0.52 -5.26
C SER A 63 10.53 -0.99 -4.70
N VAL A 64 9.84 -1.82 -5.48
CA VAL A 64 8.57 -2.42 -5.06
C VAL A 64 8.76 -3.25 -3.79
N SER A 65 9.89 -3.97 -3.67
CA SER A 65 10.24 -4.77 -2.51
C SER A 65 10.44 -3.93 -1.25
N ASP A 66 11.12 -2.79 -1.33
CA ASP A 66 11.39 -1.94 -0.17
C ASP A 66 10.11 -1.24 0.28
N THR A 67 9.35 -0.70 -0.67
CA THR A 67 8.06 -0.05 -0.39
C THR A 67 7.05 -1.02 0.22
N ARG A 68 7.06 -2.28 -0.23
CA ARG A 68 6.27 -3.37 0.37
C ARG A 68 6.76 -3.70 1.78
N SER A 69 8.06 -3.83 1.98
CA SER A 69 8.65 -4.17 3.28
C SER A 69 8.30 -3.12 4.35
N ILE A 70 8.34 -1.84 3.98
CA ILE A 70 7.93 -0.74 4.85
C ILE A 70 6.44 -0.81 5.21
N LYS A 71 5.54 -1.06 4.23
CA LYS A 71 4.10 -1.26 4.50
C LYS A 71 3.87 -2.39 5.49
N MET A 72 4.56 -3.52 5.32
CA MET A 72 4.45 -4.67 6.22
C MET A 72 5.00 -4.37 7.62
N ALA A 73 6.13 -3.67 7.71
CA ALA A 73 6.73 -3.26 8.99
C ALA A 73 5.83 -2.32 9.80
N LEU A 74 5.12 -1.40 9.12
CA LEU A 74 4.21 -0.46 9.78
C LEU A 74 2.86 -1.06 10.16
N MET A 75 2.45 -2.16 9.53
CA MET A 75 1.14 -2.77 9.75
C MET A 75 0.87 -3.08 11.23
N GLY A 76 1.82 -3.71 11.92
CA GLY A 76 1.67 -4.09 13.33
C GLY A 76 1.58 -2.90 14.29
N PRO A 77 2.61 -2.02 14.34
CA PRO A 77 2.62 -0.87 15.24
C PRO A 77 1.45 0.08 15.03
N LEU A 78 1.09 0.38 13.77
CA LEU A 78 0.02 1.34 13.49
C LEU A 78 -1.37 0.74 13.70
N SER A 79 -1.56 -0.58 13.55
CA SER A 79 -2.80 -1.22 14.00
C SER A 79 -2.98 -1.03 15.51
N GLY A 80 -1.95 -1.35 16.32
CA GLY A 80 -2.05 -1.23 17.78
C GLY A 80 -2.31 0.20 18.27
N ILE A 81 -1.66 1.20 17.66
CA ILE A 81 -1.93 2.61 17.95
C ILE A 81 -3.34 3.00 17.54
N GLY A 82 -3.75 2.65 16.32
CA GLY A 82 -5.08 2.98 15.80
C GLY A 82 -6.20 2.38 16.66
N ASP A 83 -6.03 1.13 17.07
CA ASP A 83 -6.99 0.42 17.94
C ASP A 83 -7.04 0.98 19.36
N SER A 84 -5.99 1.69 19.80
CA SER A 84 -5.94 2.34 21.12
C SER A 84 -6.56 3.75 21.12
N ILE A 85 -6.64 4.39 19.95
CA ILE A 85 -7.16 5.77 19.79
C ILE A 85 -8.62 5.75 19.29
N ALA A 86 -9.00 4.73 18.53
CA ALA A 86 -10.35 4.53 18.02
C ALA A 86 -11.32 4.04 19.11
#